data_AF-W0GHP2-F1
#
_entry.id   AF-W0GHP2-F1
#
_cell.length_a   1.000
_cell.length_b   1.000
_cell.length_c   1.000
_cell.angle_alpha   90.00
_cell.angle_beta   90.00
_cell.angle_gamma   90.00
#
_symmetry.space_group_name_H-M   'P 1'
#
loop_
_entity.id
_entity.type
_entity.pdbx_description
1 polymer ?
#
loop_
_entity_poly.entity_id
_entity_poly.type
_entity_poly.pdbx_seq_one_letter_code
_entity_poly.pdbx_strand_id
1 'polypeptide(L)'
;GCKAINSGGGAITVLTSDGMTRSPCVSFETLERAGAAKLWLDSEIGQKTMKDAFDSTSGYARLQHMKTALAGTNLYIRFKTTTGDAMGMNMISKGVEHALNVMSTEGGFEDMNIVTVSGNFCIDKKPAAMNWIDGRGKGIVAEAIIPADVVKSVLKSDVDALVELNVAKNLIGSAMAGSIGGFNAHAANIVAAIFLATGQDPAQVVESANCITTM
;
A
#
# COMPACT_ATOMS: atom_id res chain seq x y z
N GLY A 1 16.73 -0.75 21.57
CA GLY A 1 15.37 -0.44 21.09
C GLY A 1 14.41 -0.32 22.26
N CYS A 2 13.59 -1.35 22.51
CA CYS A 2 12.46 -1.29 23.45
C CYS A 2 12.81 -0.74 24.85
N LYS A 3 13.96 -1.14 25.44
CA LYS A 3 14.41 -0.60 26.73
C LYS A 3 14.56 0.93 26.71
N ALA A 4 15.19 1.50 25.69
CA ALA A 4 15.39 2.94 25.57
C ALA A 4 14.06 3.67 25.36
N ILE A 5 13.17 3.13 24.52
CA ILE A 5 11.81 3.65 24.29
C ILE A 5 11.01 3.68 25.60
N ASN A 6 10.99 2.57 26.35
CA ASN A 6 10.27 2.50 27.63
C ASN A 6 10.82 3.47 28.68
N SER A 7 12.15 3.64 28.73
CA SER A 7 12.78 4.64 29.60
C SER A 7 12.43 6.08 29.21
N GLY A 8 12.00 6.32 27.97
CA GLY A 8 11.50 7.62 27.49
C GLY A 8 9.98 7.83 27.62
N GLY A 9 9.27 6.91 28.29
CA GLY A 9 7.81 7.01 28.47
C GLY A 9 6.99 6.23 27.43
N GLY A 10 7.64 5.44 26.57
CA GLY A 10 6.98 4.61 25.56
C GLY A 10 6.99 5.24 24.16
N ALA A 11 6.20 4.64 23.27
CA ALA A 11 6.03 5.12 21.90
C ALA A 11 4.55 5.44 21.63
N ILE A 12 4.31 6.44 20.80
CA ILE A 12 2.98 6.79 20.28
C ILE A 12 2.90 6.25 18.85
N THR A 13 1.75 5.70 18.48
CA THR A 13 1.50 5.21 17.11
C THR A 13 0.17 5.72 16.58
N VAL A 14 0.13 6.02 15.28
CA VAL A 14 -1.06 6.50 14.58
C VAL A 14 -1.26 5.69 13.31
N LEU A 15 -2.46 5.14 13.13
CA LEU A 15 -2.89 4.55 11.86
C LEU A 15 -3.37 5.67 10.93
N THR A 16 -2.66 5.89 9.83
CA THR A 16 -2.92 6.99 8.89
C THR A 16 -3.71 6.56 7.66
N SER A 17 -3.68 5.26 7.32
CA SER A 17 -4.45 4.69 6.21
C SER A 17 -4.74 3.22 6.47
N ASP A 18 -5.88 2.75 5.98
CA ASP A 18 -6.25 1.34 5.97
C ASP A 18 -6.95 1.01 4.66
N GLY A 19 -6.28 0.24 3.80
CA GLY A 19 -6.92 -0.29 2.61
C GLY A 19 -6.01 -1.22 1.81
N MET A 20 -6.46 -2.46 1.62
CA MET A 20 -5.81 -3.42 0.73
C MET A 20 -6.16 -3.07 -0.73
N THR A 21 -5.28 -3.46 -1.66
CA THR A 21 -5.44 -3.13 -3.09
C THR A 21 -5.34 -4.34 -4.01
N ARG A 22 -6.13 -4.28 -5.07
CA ARG A 22 -6.11 -5.21 -6.21
C ARG A 22 -6.26 -4.38 -7.47
N SER A 23 -5.58 -4.79 -8.52
CA SER A 23 -5.56 -4.01 -9.74
C SER A 23 -5.68 -4.88 -10.99
N PRO A 24 -6.87 -5.05 -11.55
CA PRO A 24 -6.99 -5.65 -12.87
C PRO A 24 -6.36 -4.78 -13.96
N CYS A 25 -5.98 -5.44 -15.04
CA CYS A 25 -5.76 -4.82 -16.34
C CYS A 25 -6.87 -5.31 -17.26
N VAL A 26 -7.60 -4.38 -17.85
CA VAL A 26 -8.57 -4.63 -18.90
C VAL A 26 -8.11 -3.97 -20.19
N SER A 27 -8.58 -4.45 -21.33
CA SER A 27 -8.18 -3.96 -22.65
C SER A 27 -9.39 -3.75 -23.53
N PHE A 28 -9.26 -2.81 -24.47
CA PHE A 28 -10.26 -2.52 -25.49
C PHE A 28 -9.62 -2.60 -26.88
N GLU A 29 -10.44 -2.68 -27.93
CA GLU A 29 -9.94 -2.69 -29.30
C GLU A 29 -9.32 -1.34 -29.69
N THR A 30 -9.88 -0.24 -29.21
CA THR A 30 -9.43 1.12 -29.55
C THR A 30 -9.10 1.97 -28.32
N LEU A 31 -8.22 2.94 -28.51
CA LEU A 31 -7.85 3.92 -27.47
C LEU A 31 -9.05 4.78 -27.08
N GLU A 32 -9.95 5.08 -28.03
CA GLU A 32 -11.18 5.82 -27.78
C GLU A 32 -12.08 5.10 -26.77
N ARG A 33 -12.27 3.78 -26.93
CA ARG A 33 -13.05 2.96 -25.99
C ARG A 33 -12.38 2.85 -24.62
N ALA A 34 -11.07 2.64 -24.58
CA ALA A 34 -10.32 2.65 -23.32
C ALA A 34 -10.42 4.01 -22.60
N GLY A 35 -10.39 5.11 -23.35
CA GLY A 35 -10.61 6.47 -22.87
C GLY A 35 -12.00 6.68 -22.29
N ALA A 36 -13.05 6.24 -22.99
CA ALA A 36 -14.43 6.28 -22.52
C ALA A 36 -14.61 5.49 -21.21
N ALA A 37 -14.02 4.30 -21.12
CA ALA A 37 -14.03 3.47 -19.90
C ALA A 37 -13.34 4.16 -18.73
N LYS A 38 -12.17 4.78 -18.95
CA LYS A 38 -11.48 5.55 -17.92
C LYS A 38 -12.33 6.71 -17.42
N LEU A 39 -12.88 7.52 -18.32
CA LEU A 39 -13.72 8.66 -17.96
C LEU A 39 -14.96 8.24 -17.19
N TRP A 40 -15.58 7.12 -17.57
CA TRP A 40 -16.70 6.56 -16.84
C TRP A 40 -16.29 6.10 -15.43
N LEU A 41 -15.20 5.33 -15.29
CA LEU A 41 -14.70 4.90 -13.98
C LEU A 41 -14.30 6.05 -13.06
N ASP A 42 -13.84 7.18 -13.61
CA ASP A 42 -13.49 8.37 -12.85
C ASP A 42 -14.70 9.27 -12.53
N SER A 43 -15.86 9.00 -13.15
CA SER A 43 -17.11 9.71 -12.88
C SER A 43 -17.78 9.21 -11.59
N GLU A 44 -18.65 10.04 -11.00
CA GLU A 44 -19.44 9.64 -9.82
C GLU A 44 -20.31 8.40 -10.10
N ILE A 45 -20.90 8.30 -11.30
CA ILE A 45 -21.74 7.18 -11.69
C ILE A 45 -20.91 5.90 -11.74
N GLY A 46 -19.77 5.90 -12.43
CA GLY A 46 -18.92 4.71 -12.52
C GLY A 46 -18.33 4.30 -11.16
N GLN A 47 -17.83 5.25 -10.36
CA GLN A 47 -17.36 4.95 -9.00
C GLN A 47 -18.47 4.33 -8.15
N LYS A 48 -19.69 4.89 -8.19
CA LYS A 48 -20.83 4.38 -7.43
C LYS A 48 -21.26 2.98 -7.90
N THR A 49 -21.43 2.77 -9.20
CA THR A 49 -21.83 1.46 -9.75
C THR A 49 -20.81 0.38 -9.39
N MET A 50 -19.51 0.67 -9.55
CA MET A 50 -18.46 -0.29 -9.21
C MET A 50 -18.38 -0.55 -7.71
N LYS A 51 -18.59 0.49 -6.88
CA LYS A 51 -18.65 0.35 -5.43
C LYS A 51 -19.82 -0.51 -4.98
N ASP A 52 -21.03 -0.26 -5.48
CA ASP A 52 -22.24 -1.00 -5.13
C ASP A 52 -22.07 -2.49 -5.51
N ALA A 53 -21.54 -2.76 -6.70
CA ALA A 53 -21.19 -4.12 -7.13
C ALA A 53 -20.13 -4.75 -6.22
N PHE A 54 -19.00 -4.08 -5.99
CA PHE A 54 -17.90 -4.60 -5.17
C PHE A 54 -18.36 -4.93 -3.74
N ASP A 55 -19.04 -3.99 -3.08
CA ASP A 55 -19.46 -4.09 -1.67
C ASP A 55 -20.52 -5.17 -1.45
N SER A 56 -21.29 -5.54 -2.49
CA SER A 56 -22.28 -6.63 -2.41
C SER A 56 -21.64 -8.01 -2.17
N THR A 57 -20.35 -8.17 -2.44
CA THR A 57 -19.67 -9.48 -2.37
C THR A 57 -19.25 -9.91 -0.96
N SER A 58 -19.26 -8.98 0.00
CA SER A 58 -18.76 -9.18 1.37
C SER A 58 -19.38 -8.21 2.39
N GLY A 59 -19.68 -8.72 3.58
CA GLY A 59 -20.08 -7.87 4.72
C GLY A 59 -18.96 -6.97 5.26
N TYR A 60 -17.70 -7.27 4.96
CA TYR A 60 -16.52 -6.59 5.51
C TYR A 60 -15.79 -5.70 4.49
N ALA A 61 -15.92 -6.01 3.20
CA ALA A 61 -15.21 -5.27 2.16
C ALA A 61 -15.96 -3.97 1.86
N ARG A 62 -15.32 -2.83 2.04
CA ARG A 62 -15.88 -1.52 1.65
C ARG A 62 -14.92 -0.79 0.75
N LEU A 63 -15.25 -0.72 -0.54
CA LEU A 63 -14.49 -0.01 -1.54
C LEU A 63 -14.42 1.47 -1.15
N GLN A 64 -13.21 1.98 -0.99
CA GLN A 64 -12.96 3.39 -0.65
C GLN A 64 -12.94 4.23 -1.92
N HIS A 65 -12.14 3.82 -2.91
CA HIS A 65 -12.05 4.46 -4.22
C HIS A 65 -11.35 3.53 -5.21
N MET A 66 -11.49 3.87 -6.49
CA MET A 66 -10.66 3.32 -7.57
C MET A 66 -9.76 4.40 -8.16
N LYS A 67 -8.50 4.05 -8.47
CA LYS A 67 -7.57 4.89 -9.21
C LYS A 67 -7.27 4.25 -10.56
N THR A 68 -7.41 4.98 -11.66
CA THR A 68 -7.24 4.44 -13.02
C THR A 68 -5.98 4.98 -13.71
N ALA A 69 -5.41 4.18 -14.61
CA ALA A 69 -4.34 4.60 -15.50
C ALA A 69 -4.44 3.90 -16.87
N LEU A 70 -4.21 4.65 -17.96
CA LEU A 70 -4.19 4.11 -19.31
C LEU A 70 -2.76 3.92 -19.82
N ALA A 71 -2.56 2.85 -20.60
CA ALA A 71 -1.37 2.64 -21.40
C ALA A 71 -1.79 2.06 -22.77
N GLY A 72 -1.96 2.94 -23.76
CA GLY A 72 -2.58 2.56 -25.03
C GLY A 72 -4.02 2.09 -24.79
N THR A 73 -4.37 0.93 -25.34
CA THR A 73 -5.71 0.35 -25.17
C THR A 73 -5.90 -0.43 -23.87
N ASN A 74 -4.87 -0.50 -23.01
CA ASN A 74 -4.95 -1.13 -21.70
C ASN A 74 -5.32 -0.10 -20.62
N LEU A 75 -6.25 -0.49 -19.74
CA LEU A 75 -6.72 0.26 -18.60
C LEU A 75 -6.46 -0.51 -17.31
N TYR A 76 -5.63 0.08 -16.45
CA TYR A 76 -5.31 -0.42 -15.12
C TYR A 76 -6.21 0.26 -14.12
N ILE A 77 -6.89 -0.53 -13.28
CA ILE A 77 -7.87 -0.03 -12.31
C ILE A 77 -7.42 -0.49 -10.94
N ARG A 78 -7.03 0.40 -10.04
CA ARG A 78 -6.59 0.06 -8.69
C ARG A 78 -7.73 0.25 -7.71
N PHE A 79 -8.34 -0.85 -7.28
CA PHE A 79 -9.35 -0.87 -6.23
C PHE A 79 -8.64 -0.78 -4.88
N LYS A 80 -9.10 0.11 -4.00
CA LYS A 80 -8.65 0.19 -2.60
C LYS A 80 -9.85 0.00 -1.67
N THR A 81 -9.79 -0.97 -0.78
CA THR A 81 -10.90 -1.37 0.10
C THR A 81 -10.41 -1.65 1.52
N THR A 82 -11.26 -1.40 2.50
CA THR A 82 -11.08 -2.00 3.83
C THR A 82 -11.45 -3.48 3.79
N THR A 83 -10.92 -4.27 4.72
CA THR A 83 -11.04 -5.74 4.72
C THR A 83 -11.34 -6.31 6.11
N GLY A 84 -11.77 -5.47 7.05
CA GLY A 84 -11.84 -5.81 8.48
C GLY A 84 -10.46 -6.18 9.02
N ASP A 85 -10.39 -7.27 9.79
CA ASP A 85 -9.15 -7.77 10.38
C ASP A 85 -8.37 -8.72 9.45
N ALA A 86 -8.96 -9.09 8.31
CA ALA A 86 -8.27 -9.90 7.32
C ALA A 86 -7.27 -9.04 6.54
N MET A 87 -6.14 -9.63 6.14
CA MET A 87 -5.27 -9.04 5.12
C MET A 87 -6.03 -8.85 3.79
N GLY A 88 -6.96 -9.77 3.48
CA GLY A 88 -8.09 -9.50 2.58
C GLY A 88 -7.85 -9.72 1.09
N MET A 89 -6.74 -10.36 0.69
CA MET A 89 -6.39 -10.57 -0.73
C MET A 89 -7.39 -11.42 -1.53
N ASN A 90 -8.01 -12.43 -0.91
CA ASN A 90 -9.05 -13.22 -1.57
C ASN A 90 -10.36 -12.43 -1.66
N MET A 91 -10.71 -11.74 -0.58
CA MET A 91 -11.92 -10.91 -0.48
C MET A 91 -11.95 -9.83 -1.56
N ILE A 92 -10.85 -9.09 -1.71
CA ILE A 92 -10.75 -8.05 -2.73
C ILE A 92 -10.78 -8.61 -4.15
N SER A 93 -10.19 -9.78 -4.40
CA SER A 93 -10.15 -10.36 -5.74
C SER A 93 -11.56 -10.77 -6.19
N LYS A 94 -12.35 -11.36 -5.30
CA LYS A 94 -13.78 -11.65 -5.54
C LYS A 94 -14.59 -10.38 -5.82
N GLY A 95 -14.38 -9.33 -5.04
CA GLY A 95 -15.06 -8.05 -5.23
C GLY A 95 -14.73 -7.41 -6.59
N VAL A 96 -13.46 -7.45 -6.99
CA VAL A 96 -13.01 -6.96 -8.30
C VAL A 96 -13.62 -7.75 -9.45
N GLU A 97 -13.60 -9.09 -9.38
CA GLU A 97 -14.17 -9.93 -10.44
C GLU A 97 -15.66 -9.63 -10.66
N HIS A 98 -16.42 -9.48 -9.58
CA HIS A 98 -17.83 -9.13 -9.68
C HIS A 98 -18.05 -7.70 -10.22
N ALA A 99 -17.27 -6.71 -9.74
CA ALA A 99 -17.38 -5.34 -10.24
C ALA A 99 -17.04 -5.24 -11.74
N LEU A 100 -16.03 -5.98 -12.22
CA LEU A 100 -15.71 -6.04 -13.65
C LEU A 100 -16.82 -6.72 -14.46
N ASN A 101 -17.48 -7.75 -13.90
CA ASN A 101 -18.63 -8.37 -14.54
C ASN A 101 -19.77 -7.36 -14.73
N VAL A 102 -20.11 -6.60 -13.68
CA VAL A 102 -21.12 -5.52 -13.75
C VAL A 102 -20.72 -4.43 -14.73
N MET A 103 -19.45 -4.02 -14.77
CA MET A 103 -18.95 -3.07 -15.77
C MET A 103 -19.20 -3.55 -17.20
N SER A 104 -18.98 -4.84 -17.45
CA SER A 104 -19.17 -5.44 -18.77
C SER A 104 -20.65 -5.60 -19.15
N THR A 105 -21.52 -5.98 -18.21
CA THR A 105 -22.92 -6.30 -18.50
C THR A 105 -23.89 -5.14 -18.35
N GLU A 106 -23.62 -4.23 -17.42
CA GLU A 106 -24.50 -3.11 -17.05
C GLU A 106 -23.86 -1.75 -17.32
N GLY A 107 -22.52 -1.69 -17.37
CA GLY A 107 -21.76 -0.44 -17.56
C GLY A 107 -21.62 0.02 -19.01
N GLY A 108 -22.05 -0.78 -20.00
CA GLY A 108 -21.90 -0.46 -21.44
C GLY A 108 -20.47 -0.65 -21.95
N PHE A 109 -19.74 -1.60 -21.35
CA PHE A 109 -18.38 -1.99 -21.73
C PHE A 109 -18.33 -3.51 -22.01
N GLU A 110 -19.30 -4.01 -22.78
CA GLU A 110 -19.38 -5.40 -23.23
C GLU A 110 -18.20 -5.80 -24.13
N ASP A 111 -17.55 -4.82 -24.76
CA ASP A 111 -16.33 -4.94 -25.56
C ASP A 111 -15.04 -5.02 -24.71
N MET A 112 -15.15 -4.91 -23.38
CA MET A 112 -14.03 -5.00 -22.46
C MET A 112 -13.50 -6.44 -22.36
N ASN A 113 -12.20 -6.61 -22.62
CA ASN A 113 -11.49 -7.85 -22.37
C ASN A 113 -10.70 -7.79 -21.06
N ILE A 114 -10.97 -8.69 -20.11
CA ILE A 114 -10.21 -8.80 -18.86
C ILE A 114 -8.90 -9.54 -19.13
N VAL A 115 -7.80 -8.79 -19.25
CA VAL A 115 -6.47 -9.36 -19.50
C VAL A 115 -5.95 -10.11 -18.27
N THR A 116 -6.13 -9.51 -17.08
CA THR A 116 -5.74 -10.13 -15.81
C THR A 116 -6.42 -9.42 -14.64
N VAL A 117 -6.72 -10.17 -13.58
CA VAL A 117 -7.19 -9.61 -12.30
C VAL A 117 -6.07 -8.95 -11.48
N SER A 118 -4.79 -9.18 -11.86
CA SER A 118 -3.61 -8.62 -11.18
C SER A 118 -2.57 -8.11 -12.18
N GLY A 119 -2.83 -6.95 -12.77
CA GLY A 119 -1.97 -6.25 -13.73
C GLY A 119 -0.77 -5.52 -13.15
N ASN A 120 -0.24 -5.95 -11.99
CA ASN A 120 0.91 -5.33 -11.32
C ASN A 120 0.77 -3.81 -11.07
N PHE A 121 -0.44 -3.33 -10.84
CA PHE A 121 -0.75 -1.94 -10.47
C PHE A 121 -1.33 -1.86 -9.03
N CYS A 122 -1.19 -2.94 -8.24
CA CYS A 122 -1.73 -3.06 -6.90
C CYS A 122 -0.82 -2.41 -5.84
N ILE A 123 0.48 -2.67 -5.65
CA ILE A 123 1.34 -3.74 -6.19
C ILE A 123 1.61 -4.77 -5.07
N ASP A 124 1.47 -6.07 -5.35
CA ASP A 124 1.64 -7.15 -4.37
C ASP A 124 2.99 -7.85 -4.56
N LYS A 125 3.81 -7.94 -3.52
CA LYS A 125 5.11 -8.66 -3.47
C LYS A 125 6.18 -8.15 -4.43
N LYS A 126 6.09 -6.89 -4.87
CA LYS A 126 7.09 -6.23 -5.74
C LYS A 126 7.33 -4.80 -5.27
N PRO A 127 8.58 -4.29 -5.36
CA PRO A 127 8.88 -2.91 -5.00
C PRO A 127 8.17 -1.95 -5.96
N ALA A 128 7.54 -0.91 -5.41
CA ALA A 128 6.66 -0.02 -6.15
C ALA A 128 6.55 1.36 -5.52
N ALA A 129 6.89 2.41 -6.26
CA ALA A 129 6.66 3.80 -5.85
C ALA A 129 5.18 4.07 -5.52
N MET A 130 4.27 3.39 -6.22
CA MET A 130 2.84 3.50 -5.97
C MET A 130 2.43 3.06 -4.57
N ASN A 131 3.03 1.98 -4.04
CA ASN A 131 2.76 1.55 -2.65
C ASN A 131 3.35 2.55 -1.65
N TRP A 132 4.49 3.18 -1.98
CA TRP A 132 5.12 4.20 -1.15
C TRP A 132 4.28 5.48 -1.06
N ILE A 133 3.73 5.94 -2.19
CA ILE A 133 3.03 7.23 -2.28
C ILE A 133 1.56 7.12 -1.85
N ASP A 134 0.83 6.15 -2.40
CA ASP A 134 -0.62 6.03 -2.17
C ASP A 134 -0.98 5.08 -1.00
N GLY A 135 0.02 4.38 -0.47
CA GLY A 135 -0.14 3.32 0.53
C GLY A 135 -0.71 2.02 -0.03
N ARG A 136 -0.60 0.96 0.78
CA ARG A 136 -1.26 -0.34 0.59
C ARG A 136 -1.30 -1.09 1.91
N GLY A 137 -2.44 -1.65 2.29
CA GLY A 137 -2.66 -2.21 3.62
C GLY A 137 -2.76 -1.11 4.67
N LYS A 138 -1.99 -1.22 5.75
CA LYS A 138 -1.98 -0.24 6.85
C LYS A 138 -0.84 0.76 6.66
N GLY A 139 -1.16 2.06 6.70
CA GLY A 139 -0.19 3.14 6.83
C GLY A 139 -0.04 3.52 8.31
N ILE A 140 1.19 3.50 8.83
CA ILE A 140 1.46 3.69 10.26
C ILE A 140 2.58 4.71 10.43
N VAL A 141 2.41 5.61 11.41
CA VAL A 141 3.48 6.47 11.93
C VAL A 141 3.70 6.12 13.39
N ALA A 142 4.96 6.09 13.82
CA ALA A 142 5.35 5.85 15.21
C ALA A 142 6.40 6.87 15.65
N GLU A 143 6.29 7.37 16.86
CA GLU A 143 7.25 8.29 17.47
C GLU A 143 7.60 7.89 18.90
N ALA A 144 8.80 8.27 19.34
CA ALA A 144 9.25 8.14 20.73
C ALA A 144 10.28 9.22 21.03
N ILE A 145 10.28 9.75 22.25
CA ILE A 145 11.29 10.71 22.73
C ILE A 145 12.23 9.97 23.68
N ILE A 146 13.53 9.97 23.38
CA ILE A 146 14.53 9.26 24.18
C ILE A 146 15.40 10.29 24.93
N PRO A 147 15.39 10.29 26.28
CA PRO A 147 16.24 11.17 27.07
C PRO A 147 17.73 10.98 26.75
N ALA A 148 18.51 12.07 26.74
CA ALA A 148 19.93 12.03 26.38
C ALA A 148 20.76 11.09 27.28
N ASP A 149 20.45 11.04 28.58
CA ASP A 149 21.08 10.12 29.53
C ASP A 149 20.76 8.64 29.20
N VAL A 150 19.58 8.35 28.67
CA VAL A 150 19.18 7.02 28.17
C VAL A 150 19.92 6.69 26.88
N VAL A 151 20.07 7.65 25.95
CA VAL A 151 20.88 7.46 24.74
C VAL A 151 22.31 7.06 25.12
N LYS A 152 22.92 7.79 26.06
CA LYS A 152 24.29 7.51 26.52
C LYS A 152 24.40 6.19 27.29
N SER A 153 23.50 5.95 28.25
CA SER A 153 23.60 4.81 29.16
C SER A 153 23.08 3.51 28.56
N VAL A 154 22.08 3.55 27.68
CA VAL A 154 21.44 2.35 27.10
C VAL A 154 21.88 2.13 25.66
N LEU A 155 21.86 3.15 24.80
CA LEU A 155 22.24 3.01 23.39
C LEU A 155 23.76 3.13 23.17
N LYS A 156 24.50 3.58 24.20
CA LYS A 156 25.97 3.72 24.17
C LYS A 156 26.44 4.65 23.05
N SER A 157 25.66 5.70 22.79
CA SER A 157 25.90 6.70 21.75
C SER A 157 25.68 8.11 22.28
N ASP A 158 25.92 9.10 21.43
CA ASP A 158 25.51 10.49 21.60
C ASP A 158 24.29 10.83 20.72
N VAL A 159 23.51 11.85 21.08
CA VAL A 159 22.32 12.29 20.33
C VAL A 159 22.72 12.86 18.98
N ASP A 160 23.72 13.75 18.94
CA ASP A 160 24.14 14.44 17.71
C ASP A 160 24.70 13.41 16.71
N ALA A 161 25.44 12.43 17.21
CA ALA A 161 25.96 11.33 16.40
C ALA A 161 24.85 10.46 15.78
N LEU A 162 23.73 10.23 16.50
CA LEU A 162 22.60 9.48 15.96
C LEU A 162 21.84 10.27 14.90
N VAL A 163 21.65 11.57 15.11
CA VAL A 163 21.01 12.47 14.12
C VAL A 163 21.86 12.57 12.86
N GLU A 164 23.17 12.81 13.00
CA GLU A 164 24.11 12.86 11.88
C GLU A 164 24.10 11.54 11.09
N LEU A 165 24.18 10.39 11.80
CA LEU A 165 24.09 9.07 11.18
C LEU A 165 22.77 8.89 10.42
N ASN A 166 21.64 9.31 10.98
CA ASN A 166 20.34 9.18 10.33
C ASN A 166 20.31 9.99 9.03
N VAL A 167 20.75 11.24 9.06
CA VAL A 167 20.82 12.11 7.88
C VAL A 167 21.76 11.54 6.82
N ALA A 168 22.99 11.21 7.19
CA ALA A 168 23.99 10.71 6.25
C ALA A 168 23.62 9.34 5.67
N LYS A 169 23.09 8.42 6.48
CA LYS A 169 22.83 7.03 6.08
C LYS A 169 21.43 6.81 5.51
N ASN A 170 20.38 7.15 6.29
CA ASN A 170 19.01 6.79 5.94
C ASN A 170 18.40 7.76 4.93
N LEU A 171 18.83 9.03 4.93
CA LEU A 171 18.32 10.04 4.00
C LEU A 171 19.25 10.17 2.80
N ILE A 172 20.44 10.77 2.98
CA ILE A 172 21.37 11.07 1.90
C ILE A 172 21.86 9.77 1.25
N GLY A 173 22.33 8.80 2.03
CA GLY A 173 22.81 7.52 1.52
C GLY A 173 21.76 6.78 0.68
N SER A 174 20.53 6.66 1.17
CA SER A 174 19.42 6.04 0.42
C SER A 174 19.04 6.83 -0.84
N ALA A 175 19.10 8.17 -0.80
CA ALA A 175 18.89 9.01 -1.98
C ALA A 175 19.98 8.79 -3.04
N MET A 176 21.25 8.76 -2.65
CA MET A 176 22.38 8.47 -3.54
C MET A 176 22.28 7.07 -4.17
N ALA A 177 21.65 6.11 -3.47
CA ALA A 177 21.42 4.76 -3.97
C ALA A 177 20.17 4.63 -4.87
N GLY A 178 19.39 5.70 -5.07
CA GLY A 178 18.14 5.64 -5.85
C GLY A 178 17.04 4.80 -5.19
N SER A 179 17.05 4.70 -3.86
CA SER A 179 16.07 3.91 -3.10
C SER A 179 14.69 4.57 -3.11
N ILE A 180 13.64 3.76 -3.27
CA ILE A 180 12.24 4.19 -3.14
C ILE A 180 11.61 3.44 -1.97
N GLY A 181 11.24 4.18 -0.91
CA GLY A 181 10.66 3.61 0.32
C GLY A 181 11.67 3.00 1.30
N GLY A 182 12.96 2.89 0.93
CA GLY A 182 14.01 2.32 1.78
C GLY A 182 14.85 3.38 2.51
N PHE A 183 14.22 4.35 3.17
CA PHE A 183 14.90 5.43 3.92
C PHE A 183 15.06 5.07 5.40
N ASN A 184 15.57 3.86 5.67
CA ASN A 184 15.65 3.28 7.01
C ASN A 184 16.91 2.41 7.16
N ALA A 185 17.18 1.94 8.38
CA ALA A 185 18.32 1.08 8.65
C ALA A 185 18.06 -0.39 8.31
N HIS A 186 17.02 -0.98 8.88
CA HIS A 186 16.75 -2.41 8.77
C HIS A 186 15.28 -2.77 9.09
N ALA A 187 14.32 -1.95 8.65
CA ALA A 187 12.90 -2.19 8.90
C ALA A 187 12.46 -3.60 8.46
N ALA A 188 12.98 -4.08 7.33
CA ALA A 188 12.72 -5.41 6.80
C ALA A 188 13.04 -6.55 7.78
N ASN A 189 14.10 -6.42 8.60
CA ASN A 189 14.46 -7.45 9.57
C ASN A 189 13.36 -7.62 10.63
N ILE A 190 12.83 -6.51 11.14
CA ILE A 190 11.79 -6.53 12.18
C ILE A 190 10.47 -7.02 11.59
N VAL A 191 10.09 -6.50 10.41
CA VAL A 191 8.86 -6.90 9.72
C VAL A 191 8.89 -8.40 9.42
N ALA A 192 9.98 -8.92 8.83
CA ALA A 192 10.11 -10.33 8.51
C ALA A 192 10.02 -11.23 9.75
N ALA A 193 10.73 -10.87 10.83
CA ALA A 193 10.70 -11.64 12.07
C ALA A 193 9.29 -11.71 12.67
N ILE A 194 8.57 -10.58 12.74
CA ILE A 194 7.19 -10.54 13.25
C ILE A 194 6.24 -11.28 12.31
N PHE A 195 6.40 -11.13 11.00
CA PHE A 195 5.55 -11.80 10.02
C PHE A 195 5.65 -13.32 10.15
N LEU A 196 6.87 -13.85 10.23
CA LEU A 196 7.10 -15.28 10.44
C LEU A 196 6.55 -15.76 11.79
N ALA A 197 6.76 -14.99 12.86
CA ALA A 197 6.29 -15.34 14.20
C ALA A 197 4.75 -15.31 14.33
N THR A 198 4.06 -14.49 13.54
CA THR A 198 2.61 -14.29 13.62
C THR A 198 1.84 -14.85 12.42
N GLY A 199 2.48 -15.71 11.60
CA GLY A 199 1.83 -16.42 10.50
C GLY A 199 1.37 -15.53 9.33
N GLN A 200 2.04 -14.39 9.12
CA GLN A 200 1.79 -13.52 7.97
C GLN A 200 2.50 -14.04 6.71
N ASP A 201 2.22 -13.43 5.55
CA ASP A 201 2.85 -13.78 4.28
C ASP A 201 4.25 -13.15 4.17
N PRO A 202 5.36 -13.93 4.28
CA PRO A 202 6.71 -13.38 4.30
C PRO A 202 7.12 -12.75 2.97
N ALA A 203 6.47 -13.08 1.85
CA ALA A 203 6.77 -12.45 0.57
C ALA A 203 6.29 -10.99 0.52
N GLN A 204 5.37 -10.58 1.39
CA GLN A 204 4.89 -9.21 1.49
C GLN A 204 5.84 -8.29 2.27
N VAL A 205 6.94 -8.81 2.85
CA VAL A 205 8.02 -7.99 3.43
C VAL A 205 8.53 -6.96 2.41
N VAL A 206 8.51 -7.29 1.11
CA VAL A 206 8.90 -6.39 0.02
C VAL A 206 8.17 -5.05 0.08
N GLU A 207 6.85 -5.04 0.30
CA GLU A 207 6.09 -3.79 0.45
C GLU A 207 5.95 -3.32 1.90
N SER A 208 5.85 -4.24 2.86
CA SER A 208 5.61 -3.92 4.27
C SER A 208 6.84 -3.35 4.98
N ALA A 209 8.04 -3.50 4.40
CA ALA A 209 9.28 -2.92 4.92
C ALA A 209 9.57 -1.50 4.42
N ASN A 210 8.69 -0.92 3.59
CA ASN A 210 8.79 0.49 3.22
C ASN A 210 8.73 1.36 4.48
N CYS A 211 9.77 2.15 4.72
CA CYS A 211 9.91 2.95 5.93
C CYS A 211 10.87 4.12 5.70
N ILE A 212 10.49 5.27 6.22
CA ILE A 212 11.37 6.43 6.41
C ILE A 212 11.60 6.62 7.92
N THR A 213 12.86 6.77 8.32
CA THR A 213 13.24 7.08 9.70
C THR A 213 13.74 8.51 9.79
N THR A 214 13.12 9.29 10.67
CA THR A 214 13.56 10.64 11.03
C THR A 214 14.00 10.63 12.49
N MET A 215 15.02 11.43 12.81
CA MET A 215 15.55 11.63 14.16
C MET A 215 15.76 13.12 14.37
#